data_AF-A0A087T8N8-F1
#
_entry.id   AF-A0A087T8N8-F1
#
_cell.length_a   1.000
_cell.length_b   1.000
_cell.length_c   1.000
_cell.angle_alpha   90.00
_cell.angle_beta   90.00
_cell.angle_gamma   90.00
#
_symmetry.space_group_name_H-M   'P 1'
#
loop_
_entity.id
_entity.type
_entity.pdbx_description
1 polymer ?
#
loop_
_entity_poly.entity_id
_entity_poly.type
_entity_poly.pdbx_seq_one_letter_code
_entity_poly.pdbx_strand_id
1 'polypeptide(L)'
;MFEWFVKEEFPDVEFQYSGVIIEDGLTESEVCERITTPNPAILIDTTRRPRAIGNRAGPLVKKVARKMGIPTVSATYGKMKGIAEWENMSETEKQYLIQISPPGYIITQVVRDIATHQNM
;
A
#
# COMPACT_ATOMS: atom_id res chain seq x y z
N MET A 1 10.24 21.06 -17.46
CA MET A 1 8.92 20.59 -17.92
C MET A 1 8.99 19.08 -17.90
N PHE A 2 8.33 18.42 -16.93
CA PHE A 2 8.39 16.97 -16.82
C PHE A 2 7.19 16.38 -17.57
N GLU A 3 7.41 15.97 -18.82
CA GLU A 3 6.46 15.13 -19.53
C GLU A 3 6.68 13.68 -19.09
N TRP A 4 5.80 13.18 -18.23
CA TRP A 4 5.69 11.75 -17.99
C TRP A 4 4.50 11.22 -18.78
N PHE A 5 4.78 10.65 -19.94
CA PHE A 5 3.89 9.72 -20.61
C PHE A 5 4.73 8.53 -21.07
N VAL A 6 5.00 7.60 -20.15
CA VAL A 6 5.25 6.22 -20.58
C VAL A 6 3.87 5.59 -20.70
N LYS A 7 3.18 5.89 -21.80
CA LYS A 7 2.10 5.02 -22.28
C LYS A 7 2.79 3.92 -23.08
N GLU A 8 3.51 3.05 -22.37
CA GLU A 8 3.83 1.74 -22.93
C GLU A 8 2.51 1.02 -23.04
N GLU A 9 1.94 1.06 -24.24
CA GLU A 9 0.85 0.17 -24.58
C GLU A 9 1.46 -1.23 -24.64
N PHE A 10 0.92 -2.14 -23.84
CA PHE A 10 1.25 -3.55 -23.91
C PHE A 10 0.16 -4.20 -24.78
N PRO A 11 0.27 -4.14 -26.12
CA PRO A 11 -0.80 -4.58 -27.03
C PRO A 11 -1.16 -6.06 -26.84
N ASP A 12 -0.21 -6.85 -26.33
CA ASP A 12 -0.37 -8.28 -26.10
C ASP A 12 -0.87 -8.62 -24.68
N VAL A 13 -1.15 -7.62 -23.82
CA VAL A 13 -1.57 -7.83 -22.43
C VAL A 13 -2.93 -7.19 -22.19
N GLU A 14 -3.94 -8.04 -21.98
CA GLU A 14 -5.26 -7.61 -21.54
C GLU A 14 -5.26 -7.44 -20.02
N PHE A 15 -5.52 -6.22 -19.53
CA PHE A 15 -5.60 -5.93 -18.10
C PHE A 15 -7.05 -5.98 -17.64
N GLN A 16 -7.34 -6.85 -16.66
CA GLN A 16 -8.60 -6.84 -15.92
C GLN A 16 -8.35 -6.29 -14.52
N TYR A 17 -9.20 -5.38 -14.07
CA TYR A 17 -9.13 -4.82 -12.73
C TYR A 17 -10.50 -4.82 -12.08
N SER A 18 -10.51 -4.99 -10.76
CA SER A 18 -11.70 -4.88 -9.92
C SER A 18 -11.40 -3.94 -8.76
N GLY A 19 -12.28 -2.95 -8.57
CA GLY A 19 -12.21 -2.03 -7.44
C GLY A 19 -12.91 -2.62 -6.23
N VAL A 20 -12.16 -2.85 -5.14
CA VAL A 20 -12.72 -3.34 -3.87
C VAL A 20 -12.64 -2.24 -2.82
N ILE A 21 -13.79 -1.88 -2.23
CA ILE A 21 -13.87 -0.91 -1.14
C ILE A 21 -13.97 -1.68 0.19
N ILE A 22 -13.03 -1.38 1.09
CA ILE A 22 -12.96 -1.94 2.44
C ILE A 22 -13.28 -0.83 3.44
N GLU A 23 -14.40 -1.01 4.14
CA GLU A 23 -14.86 -0.10 5.18
C GLU A 23 -14.35 -0.51 6.57
N ASP A 24 -14.34 0.43 7.50
CA ASP A 24 -14.04 0.11 8.90
C ASP A 24 -15.18 -0.69 9.54
N GLY A 25 -14.83 -1.62 10.43
CA GLY A 25 -15.79 -2.50 11.11
C GLY A 25 -15.94 -3.88 10.48
N LEU A 26 -15.42 -4.08 9.27
CA LEU A 26 -15.37 -5.41 8.65
C LEU A 26 -14.45 -6.37 9.42
N THR A 27 -14.86 -7.64 9.45
CA THR A 27 -14.07 -8.74 10.00
C THR A 27 -12.99 -9.19 9.02
N GLU A 28 -12.01 -9.94 9.53
CA GLU A 28 -10.93 -10.48 8.70
C GLU A 28 -11.46 -11.42 7.59
N SER A 29 -12.50 -12.20 7.89
CA SER A 29 -13.12 -13.12 6.93
C SER A 29 -13.82 -12.38 5.80
N GLU A 30 -14.56 -11.30 6.10
CA GLU A 30 -15.23 -10.49 5.08
C GLU A 30 -14.23 -9.76 4.18
N VAL A 31 -13.13 -9.26 4.76
CA VAL A 31 -12.02 -8.68 3.97
C VAL A 31 -11.39 -9.74 3.08
N CYS A 32 -11.14 -10.94 3.61
CA CYS A 32 -10.60 -12.07 2.85
C CYS A 32 -11.46 -12.42 1.65
N GLU A 33 -12.76 -12.60 1.86
CA GLU A 33 -13.70 -12.89 0.79
C GLU A 33 -13.65 -11.78 -0.27
N ARG A 34 -13.82 -10.51 0.13
CA ARG A 34 -13.83 -9.38 -0.80
C ARG A 34 -12.57 -9.25 -1.64
N ILE A 35 -11.38 -9.49 -1.07
CA ILE A 35 -10.13 -9.39 -1.82
C ILE A 35 -9.83 -10.65 -2.64
N THR A 36 -10.37 -11.82 -2.28
CA THR A 36 -10.05 -13.09 -2.96
C THR A 36 -11.08 -13.49 -4.01
N THR A 37 -12.35 -13.06 -3.91
CA THR A 37 -13.38 -13.34 -4.91
C THR A 37 -12.97 -12.92 -6.33
N PRO A 38 -12.31 -11.78 -6.56
CA PRO A 38 -11.82 -11.43 -7.90
C PRO A 38 -10.65 -12.29 -8.40
N ASN A 39 -10.11 -13.19 -7.56
CA ASN A 39 -8.91 -13.99 -7.80
C ASN A 39 -7.73 -13.14 -8.34
N PRO A 40 -7.29 -12.10 -7.58
CA PRO A 40 -6.29 -11.18 -8.08
C PRO A 40 -4.90 -11.85 -8.18
N ALA A 41 -4.24 -11.68 -9.32
CA ALA A 41 -2.83 -12.01 -9.46
C ALA A 41 -1.92 -11.03 -8.69
N ILE A 42 -2.34 -9.76 -8.61
CA ILE A 42 -1.66 -8.69 -7.88
C ILE A 42 -2.72 -7.86 -7.15
N LEU A 43 -2.43 -7.50 -5.90
CA LEU A 43 -3.20 -6.57 -5.11
C LEU A 43 -2.52 -5.20 -5.06
N ILE A 44 -3.25 -4.14 -5.39
CA ILE A 44 -2.80 -2.76 -5.21
C ILE A 44 -3.52 -2.18 -3.99
N ASP A 45 -2.81 -2.11 -2.86
CA ASP A 45 -3.35 -1.59 -1.60
C ASP A 45 -3.16 -0.07 -1.53
N THR A 46 -4.26 0.65 -1.70
CA THR A 46 -4.34 2.11 -1.54
C THR A 46 -5.13 2.50 -0.28
N THR A 47 -5.38 1.56 0.63
CA THR A 47 -6.17 1.83 1.83
C THR A 47 -5.54 2.95 2.64
N ARG A 48 -6.33 4.00 2.86
CA ARG A 48 -5.88 5.11 3.69
C ARG A 48 -6.07 4.73 5.15
N ARG A 49 -5.08 5.05 5.97
CA ARG A 49 -5.24 5.11 7.43
C ARG A 49 -5.54 6.57 7.82
N PRO A 50 -6.80 7.03 7.80
CA PRO A 50 -7.13 8.32 8.43
C PRO A 50 -6.73 8.26 9.91
N ARG A 51 -6.28 9.40 10.47
CA ARG A 51 -5.79 9.52 11.85
C ARG A 51 -6.89 9.34 12.93
N ALA A 52 -8.07 8.87 12.55
CA ALA A 52 -9.16 8.62 13.49
C ALA A 52 -8.91 7.32 14.27
N ILE A 53 -9.10 7.37 15.58
CA ILE A 53 -9.11 6.21 16.45
C ILE A 53 -10.23 5.29 15.97
N GLY A 54 -9.88 4.08 15.53
CA GLY A 54 -10.84 3.06 15.07
C GLY A 54 -10.59 2.52 13.66
N ASN A 55 -9.77 3.17 12.83
CA ASN A 55 -9.54 2.68 11.48
C ASN A 55 -8.68 1.40 11.48
N ARG A 56 -9.30 0.29 11.04
CA ARG A 56 -8.72 -1.07 11.02
C ARG A 56 -8.64 -1.64 9.61
N ALA A 57 -9.25 -1.00 8.62
CA ALA A 57 -9.28 -1.48 7.24
C ALA A 57 -7.86 -1.75 6.68
N GLY A 58 -6.95 -0.77 6.75
CA GLY A 58 -5.60 -0.94 6.20
C GLY A 58 -4.77 -2.05 6.84
N PRO A 59 -4.69 -2.12 8.19
CA PRO A 59 -4.07 -3.26 8.87
C PRO A 59 -4.68 -4.63 8.51
N LEU A 60 -6.01 -4.70 8.36
CA LEU A 60 -6.70 -5.94 7.99
C LEU A 60 -6.37 -6.38 6.57
N VAL A 61 -6.40 -5.48 5.58
CA VAL A 61 -6.03 -5.79 4.19
C VAL A 61 -4.61 -6.35 4.13
N LYS A 62 -3.66 -5.70 4.79
CA LYS A 62 -2.26 -6.16 4.87
C LYS A 62 -2.10 -7.53 5.50
N LYS A 63 -2.84 -7.79 6.59
CA LYS A 63 -2.82 -9.06 7.29
C LYS A 63 -3.35 -10.19 6.40
N VAL A 64 -4.47 -9.95 5.74
CA VAL A 64 -5.09 -10.93 4.86
C VAL A 64 -4.23 -11.18 3.62
N ALA A 65 -3.76 -10.11 2.95
CA ALA A 65 -2.89 -10.24 1.78
C ALA A 65 -1.61 -11.04 2.09
N ARG A 66 -0.98 -10.76 3.25
CA ARG A 66 0.16 -11.52 3.76
C ARG A 66 -0.18 -13.00 3.99
N LYS A 67 -1.30 -13.29 4.66
CA LYS A 67 -1.76 -14.66 4.95
C LYS A 67 -2.07 -15.46 3.68
N MET A 68 -2.67 -14.80 2.69
CA MET A 68 -3.03 -15.42 1.42
C MET A 68 -1.85 -15.51 0.44
N GLY A 69 -0.70 -14.91 0.77
CA GLY A 69 0.48 -14.90 -0.10
C GLY A 69 0.25 -14.14 -1.41
N ILE A 70 -0.67 -13.16 -1.42
CA ILE A 70 -1.00 -12.41 -2.64
C ILE A 70 0.11 -11.38 -2.87
N PRO A 71 0.74 -11.35 -4.06
CA PRO A 71 1.66 -10.29 -4.43
C PRO A 71 0.99 -8.92 -4.28
N THR A 72 1.53 -8.08 -3.41
CA THR A 72 0.88 -6.83 -3.00
C THR A 72 1.80 -5.65 -3.15
N VAL A 73 1.32 -4.63 -3.87
CA VAL A 73 1.93 -3.30 -3.93
C VAL A 73 1.14 -2.38 -3.00
N SER A 74 1.73 -2.00 -1.87
CA SER A 74 1.10 -1.11 -0.89
C SER A 74 1.61 0.32 -1.03
N ALA A 75 0.68 1.25 -1.24
CA ALA A 75 0.90 2.70 -1.23
C ALA A 75 0.45 3.36 0.09
N THR A 76 0.26 2.55 1.13
CA THR A 76 -0.30 3.00 2.40
C THR A 76 0.76 3.64 3.29
N TYR A 77 0.37 4.49 4.24
CA TYR A 77 1.32 5.01 5.23
C TYR A 77 1.76 3.90 6.20
N GLY A 78 3.06 3.73 6.36
CA GLY A 78 3.70 2.87 7.35
C GLY A 78 4.15 3.62 8.60
N LYS A 79 5.09 3.02 9.32
CA LYS A 79 5.92 3.66 10.35
C LYS A 79 7.28 4.06 9.76
N MET A 80 8.09 4.76 10.55
CA MET A 80 9.39 5.31 10.16
C MET A 80 10.44 4.24 9.77
N LYS A 81 10.25 2.96 10.15
CA LYS A 81 11.17 1.84 9.88
C LYS A 81 10.54 0.70 9.07
N GLY A 82 9.38 0.91 8.45
CA GLY A 82 8.67 -0.13 7.72
C GLY A 82 7.17 0.09 7.72
N ILE A 83 6.43 -0.86 7.18
CA ILE A 83 4.98 -0.75 7.07
C ILE A 83 4.41 -1.30 8.37
N ALA A 84 3.51 -0.55 9.02
CA ALA A 84 2.75 -1.12 10.13
C ALA A 84 2.06 -2.42 9.63
N GLU A 85 2.22 -3.51 10.39
CA GLU A 85 1.78 -4.90 10.10
C GLU A 85 2.70 -5.76 9.20
N TRP A 86 3.67 -5.18 8.48
CA TRP A 86 4.72 -5.94 7.74
C TRP A 86 6.11 -5.70 8.32
N GLU A 87 6.19 -5.51 9.64
CA GLU A 87 7.45 -5.54 10.38
C GLU A 87 7.94 -7.00 10.43
N ASN A 88 9.26 -7.22 10.28
CA ASN A 88 9.90 -8.55 10.35
C ASN A 88 9.42 -9.56 9.28
N MET A 89 9.40 -9.14 8.01
CA MET A 89 9.14 -10.05 6.89
C MET A 89 10.23 -11.12 6.76
N SER A 90 9.81 -12.37 6.54
CA SER A 90 10.67 -13.46 6.07
C SER A 90 11.25 -13.17 4.68
N GLU A 91 12.29 -13.90 4.28
CA GLU A 91 12.90 -13.74 2.95
C GLU A 91 11.90 -14.00 1.81
N THR A 92 10.95 -14.92 2.01
CA THR A 92 9.88 -15.18 1.05
C THR A 92 8.90 -14.01 0.95
N GLU A 93 8.50 -13.44 2.09
CA GLU A 93 7.57 -12.29 2.15
C GLU A 93 8.12 -11.05 1.45
N LYS A 94 9.44 -10.84 1.49
CA LYS A 94 10.10 -9.74 0.79
C LYS A 94 10.01 -9.83 -0.74
N GLN A 95 9.72 -11.01 -1.29
CA GLN A 95 9.67 -11.20 -2.76
C GLN A 95 8.33 -10.75 -3.36
N TYR A 96 7.25 -10.73 -2.56
CA TYR A 96 5.91 -10.45 -3.07
C TYR A 96 5.23 -9.25 -2.39
N LEU A 97 5.84 -8.65 -1.37
CA LEU A 97 5.34 -7.46 -0.70
C LEU A 97 6.19 -6.24 -1.03
N ILE A 98 5.66 -5.36 -1.87
CA ILE A 98 6.32 -4.12 -2.31
C ILE A 98 5.63 -2.93 -1.66
N GLN A 99 6.42 -2.01 -1.12
CA GLN A 99 5.92 -0.76 -0.56
C GLN A 99 6.40 0.42 -1.37
N ILE A 100 5.45 1.26 -1.77
CA ILE A 100 5.71 2.56 -2.35
C ILE A 100 5.53 3.58 -1.23
N SER A 101 6.61 4.29 -0.88
CA SER A 101 6.54 5.37 0.10
C SER A 101 5.59 6.45 -0.42
N PRO A 102 4.48 6.76 0.29
CA PRO A 102 3.55 7.76 -0.18
C PRO A 102 4.20 9.15 -0.16
N PRO A 103 3.80 10.09 -1.05
CA PRO A 103 4.44 11.40 -1.17
C PRO A 103 4.56 12.16 0.16
N GLY A 104 3.60 11.97 1.08
CA GLY A 104 3.63 12.61 2.40
C GLY A 104 4.84 12.25 3.29
N TYR A 105 5.57 11.18 2.99
CA TYR A 105 6.81 10.82 3.70
C TYR A 105 7.93 11.84 3.50
N ILE A 106 7.94 12.53 2.35
CA ILE A 106 8.97 13.54 2.06
C ILE A 106 8.78 14.79 2.92
N ILE A 107 7.57 15.07 3.40
CA ILE A 107 7.24 16.34 4.08
C ILE A 107 8.16 16.60 5.26
N THR A 108 8.43 15.61 6.11
CA THR A 108 9.31 15.79 7.27
C THR A 108 10.75 16.02 6.88
N GLN A 109 11.22 15.43 5.77
CA GLN A 109 12.55 15.71 5.22
C GLN A 109 12.61 17.12 4.64
N VAL A 110 11.61 17.53 3.86
CA VAL A 110 11.54 18.90 3.32
C VAL A 110 11.52 19.94 4.45
N VAL A 111 10.74 19.72 5.50
CA VAL A 111 10.73 20.63 6.67
C VAL A 111 12.09 20.69 7.35
N ARG A 112 12.78 19.55 7.51
CA ARG A 112 14.13 19.50 8.05
C ARG A 112 15.10 20.27 7.16
N ASP A 113 15.05 20.06 5.85
CA ASP A 113 15.91 20.74 4.89
C ASP A 113 15.66 22.25 4.89
N ILE A 114 14.41 22.70 4.94
CA ILE A 114 14.09 24.13 5.09
C ILE A 114 14.70 24.67 6.39
N ALA A 115 14.48 24.00 7.52
CA ALA A 115 14.97 24.46 8.82
C ALA A 115 16.51 24.49 8.91
N THR A 116 17.21 23.56 8.26
CA THR A 116 18.69 23.56 8.23
C THR A 116 19.24 24.66 7.31
N HIS A 117 18.57 24.93 6.18
CA HIS A 117 19.00 25.97 5.24
C HIS A 117 18.58 27.39 5.65
N GLN A 118 17.55 27.55 6.50
CA GLN A 118 17.12 28.84 7.04
C GLN A 118 17.85 29.26 8.33
N ASN A 119 18.48 28.31 9.03
CA ASN A 119 19.37 28.59 10.17
C ASN A 119 20.84 28.77 9.74
N MET A 120 21.07 29.00 8.44
CA MET A 120 22.33 29.53 7.90
C MET A 120 22.18 31.01 7.59
#